data_AF-A0A834G1H1-F1
#
_entry.id   AF-A0A834G1H1-F1
#
_cell.length_a   1.000
_cell.length_b   1.000
_cell.length_c   1.000
_cell.angle_alpha   90.00
_cell.angle_beta   90.00
_cell.angle_gamma   90.00
#
_symmetry.space_group_name_H-M   'P 1'
#
loop_
_entity.id
_entity.type
_entity.pdbx_description
1 polymer ?
#
loop_
_entity_poly.entity_id
_entity_poly.type
_entity_poly.pdbx_seq_one_letter_code
_entity_poly.pdbx_strand_id
1 'polypeptide(L)'
;MDRPSPPRPRLHRSRHNDEKETKHLESLEGAESRLRLFQIDLLDYDSIVAAVNGATGVFHLASPCIVDEVKDPENELLAPAIQGTNNVLTAAMEFGVRRVVVTSSISAITPSPYWPADKVKNEDCWTDVDYCKQNGIWYPLSKTLAEKAAWEFAKEKGLDVVVVNPGTVMGPVLPPTLNASMLMLLHLLQGCTETYENFFMGSIHVKDVALAHILVYENTSATGRHLCVEAISHYGDFAAMVAELYPEYNIPRLPKDTQPGLLRSKNASTKLMDLGLQFIPMEQIIKESVESLKSKGFIS
;
A
#
# COMPACT_ATOMS: atom_id res chain seq x y z
N MET A 1 13.09 40.90 17.64
CA MET A 1 12.62 39.78 18.50
C MET A 1 12.17 38.70 17.56
N ASP A 2 13.08 37.79 17.21
CA ASP A 2 12.76 36.62 16.38
C ASP A 2 11.83 35.69 17.16
N ARG A 3 10.67 35.42 16.59
CA ARG A 3 9.80 34.36 17.10
C ARG A 3 10.43 33.02 16.70
N PRO A 4 10.62 32.07 17.63
CA PRO A 4 11.09 30.75 17.28
C PRO A 4 10.09 30.10 16.32
N SER A 5 10.60 29.52 15.23
CA SER A 5 9.80 28.73 14.29
C SER A 5 9.12 27.58 15.03
N PRO A 6 7.87 27.23 14.70
CA PRO A 6 7.20 26.09 15.31
C PRO A 6 7.97 24.80 15.00
N PRO A 7 7.98 23.81 15.92
CA PRO A 7 8.61 22.53 15.67
C PRO A 7 7.91 21.86 14.49
N ARG A 8 8.71 21.41 13.50
CA ARG A 8 8.21 20.63 12.37
C ARG A 8 7.54 19.34 12.88
N PRO A 9 6.42 18.91 12.27
CA PRO A 9 5.84 17.60 12.57
C PRO A 9 6.91 16.52 12.33
N ARG A 10 7.17 15.71 13.36
CA ARG A 10 8.13 14.61 13.27
C ARG A 10 7.40 13.44 12.62
N LEU A 11 7.66 13.21 11.34
CA LEU A 11 7.51 11.86 10.77
C LEU A 11 8.29 10.88 11.66
N HIS A 12 7.70 9.72 11.93
CA HIS A 12 8.23 8.72 12.85
C HIS A 12 9.72 8.46 12.60
N ARG A 13 10.59 8.99 13.46
CA ARG A 13 11.99 8.55 13.54
C ARG A 13 11.97 7.19 14.22
N SER A 14 12.07 6.13 13.43
CA SER A 14 12.41 4.80 13.95
C SER A 14 13.66 4.95 14.82
N ARG A 15 13.63 4.45 16.05
CA ARG A 15 14.82 4.37 16.90
C ARG A 15 15.39 2.99 16.69
N HIS A 16 16.70 2.89 16.51
CA HIS A 16 17.44 1.63 16.31
C HIS A 16 17.12 0.50 17.33
N ASN A 17 16.42 0.80 18.43
CA ASN A 17 16.06 -0.14 19.50
C ASN A 17 14.55 -0.11 19.87
N ASP A 18 13.64 0.31 18.97
CA ASP A 18 12.21 0.11 19.25
C ASP A 18 11.84 -1.37 19.02
N GLU A 19 11.81 -2.15 20.10
CA GLU A 19 11.45 -3.57 20.05
C GLU A 19 10.09 -3.81 19.39
N LYS A 20 9.16 -2.84 19.42
CA LYS A 20 7.87 -2.99 18.74
C LYS A 20 8.03 -2.99 17.22
N GLU A 21 9.00 -2.26 16.70
CA GLU A 21 9.30 -2.15 15.27
C GLU A 21 10.23 -3.26 14.78
N THR A 22 11.17 -3.76 15.61
CA THR A 22 12.24 -4.64 15.12
C THR A 22 12.08 -6.11 15.52
N LYS A 23 11.55 -6.41 16.70
CA LYS A 23 11.60 -7.77 17.29
C LYS A 23 10.91 -8.82 16.45
N HIS A 24 9.77 -8.46 15.83
CA HIS A 24 9.03 -9.38 14.96
C HIS A 24 9.80 -9.70 13.67
N LEU A 25 10.68 -8.80 13.20
CA LEU A 25 11.56 -9.03 12.04
C LEU A 25 12.76 -9.89 12.43
N GLU A 26 13.37 -9.62 13.58
CA GLU A 26 14.51 -10.40 14.11
C GLU A 26 14.12 -11.85 14.45
N SER A 27 12.85 -12.09 14.76
CA SER A 27 12.32 -13.44 15.01
C SER A 27 12.09 -14.27 13.74
N LEU A 28 12.21 -13.69 12.55
CA LEU A 28 12.00 -14.41 11.30
C LEU A 28 13.12 -15.40 11.02
N GLU A 29 12.79 -16.50 10.37
CA GLU A 29 13.76 -17.53 10.01
C GLU A 29 14.91 -16.96 9.17
N GLY A 30 16.13 -17.13 9.67
CA GLY A 30 17.36 -16.67 9.01
C GLY A 30 17.70 -15.19 9.18
N ALA A 31 16.90 -14.43 9.93
CA ALA A 31 17.16 -13.02 10.22
C ALA A 31 18.55 -12.82 10.84
N GLU A 32 18.98 -13.68 11.77
CA GLU A 32 20.30 -13.62 12.43
C GLU A 32 21.49 -13.58 11.46
N SER A 33 21.33 -14.12 10.25
CA SER A 33 22.40 -14.23 9.25
C SER A 33 22.24 -13.32 8.03
N ARG A 34 21.00 -12.91 7.71
CA ARG A 34 20.67 -12.24 6.44
C ARG A 34 19.91 -10.92 6.61
N LEU A 35 19.40 -10.62 7.80
CA LEU A 35 18.72 -9.35 8.08
C LEU A 35 19.74 -8.38 8.68
N ARG A 36 19.77 -7.17 8.12
CA ARG A 36 20.48 -6.03 8.69
C ARG A 36 19.49 -4.89 8.82
N LEU A 37 19.33 -4.38 10.03
CA LEU A 37 18.45 -3.26 10.32
C LEU A 37 19.25 -1.96 10.27
N PHE A 38 18.70 -0.97 9.58
CA PHE A 38 19.25 0.37 9.48
C PHE A 38 18.20 1.35 9.98
N GLN A 39 18.63 2.33 10.76
CA GLN A 39 17.76 3.45 11.11
C GLN A 39 17.71 4.43 9.93
N ILE A 40 16.52 4.60 9.34
CA ILE A 40 16.31 5.42 8.15
C ILE A 40 15.19 6.44 8.40
N ASP A 41 15.36 7.65 7.89
CA ASP A 41 14.31 8.65 7.71
C ASP A 41 14.26 9.00 6.21
N LEU A 42 13.10 8.85 5.57
CA LEU A 42 12.96 9.08 4.13
C LEU A 42 13.30 10.52 3.71
N LEU A 43 13.28 11.48 4.65
CA LEU A 43 13.64 12.87 4.40
C LEU A 43 15.11 13.19 4.73
N ASP A 44 15.84 12.20 5.25
CA ASP A 44 17.28 12.27 5.53
C ASP A 44 18.05 11.37 4.54
N TYR A 45 18.58 12.00 3.48
CA TYR A 45 19.25 11.31 2.38
C TYR A 45 20.41 10.42 2.85
N ASP A 46 21.24 10.90 3.78
CA ASP A 46 22.41 10.16 4.25
C ASP A 46 22.01 8.86 4.97
N SER A 47 20.86 8.87 5.66
CA SER A 47 20.31 7.69 6.31
C SER A 47 19.88 6.61 5.31
N ILE A 48 19.41 7.02 4.12
CA ILE A 48 19.00 6.12 3.04
C ILE A 48 20.23 5.50 2.37
N VAL A 49 21.25 6.31 2.10
CA VAL A 49 22.51 5.88 1.48
C VAL A 49 23.14 4.71 2.24
N ALA A 50 23.11 4.75 3.58
CA ALA A 50 23.66 3.68 4.41
C ALA A 50 23.03 2.30 4.13
N ALA A 51 21.74 2.26 3.77
CA ALA A 51 21.01 1.02 3.48
C ALA A 51 21.08 0.62 2.00
N VAL A 52 21.24 1.59 1.08
CA VAL A 52 21.28 1.35 -0.37
C VAL A 52 22.68 0.97 -0.85
N ASN A 53 23.73 1.43 -0.18
CA ASN A 53 25.11 1.16 -0.59
C ASN A 53 25.41 -0.36 -0.62
N GLY A 54 25.75 -0.87 -1.80
CA GLY A 54 26.03 -2.29 -2.05
C GLY A 54 24.79 -3.13 -2.37
N ALA A 55 23.60 -2.54 -2.44
CA ALA A 55 22.38 -3.23 -2.84
C ALA A 55 22.32 -3.43 -4.37
N THR A 56 21.92 -4.62 -4.81
CA THR A 56 21.67 -4.89 -6.24
C THR A 56 20.24 -4.52 -6.65
N GLY A 57 19.33 -4.44 -5.69
CA GLY A 57 17.92 -4.11 -5.87
C GLY A 57 17.40 -3.36 -4.66
N VAL A 58 16.44 -2.46 -4.88
CA VAL A 58 15.79 -1.73 -3.79
C VAL A 58 14.28 -1.92 -3.90
N PHE A 59 13.66 -2.28 -2.79
CA PHE A 59 12.21 -2.35 -2.64
C PHE A 59 11.75 -1.13 -1.82
N HIS A 60 11.24 -0.11 -2.50
CA HIS A 60 10.74 1.09 -1.85
C HIS A 60 9.30 0.88 -1.39
N LEU A 61 9.15 0.32 -0.19
CA LEU A 61 7.85 0.03 0.43
C LEU A 61 7.34 1.18 1.33
N ALA A 62 8.26 2.00 1.83
CA ALA A 62 7.98 2.99 2.85
C ALA A 62 7.28 4.23 2.28
N SER A 63 6.14 4.60 2.84
CA SER A 63 5.38 5.77 2.44
C SER A 63 4.42 6.15 3.57
N PRO A 64 4.18 7.45 3.84
CA PRO A 64 3.22 7.84 4.85
C PRO A 64 1.82 7.28 4.52
N CYS A 65 1.20 6.61 5.49
CA CYS A 65 -0.14 6.06 5.36
C CYS A 65 -1.04 6.71 6.42
N ILE A 66 -1.50 7.92 6.09
CA ILE A 66 -2.45 8.67 6.92
C ILE A 66 -3.78 8.66 6.16
N VAL A 67 -4.75 7.90 6.68
CA VAL A 67 -6.09 7.76 6.10
C VAL A 67 -7.16 8.54 6.88
N ASP A 68 -6.79 9.06 8.05
CA ASP A 68 -7.62 9.93 8.88
C ASP A 68 -7.51 11.40 8.45
N GLU A 69 -8.15 12.31 9.20
CA GLU A 69 -8.11 13.75 8.95
C GLU A 69 -6.67 14.30 8.99
N VAL A 70 -6.26 14.96 7.90
CA VAL A 70 -4.94 15.60 7.76
C VAL A 70 -5.12 17.11 7.81
N LYS A 71 -4.49 17.77 8.80
CA LYS A 71 -4.62 19.23 9.00
C LYS A 71 -3.80 20.02 7.99
N ASP A 72 -2.62 19.51 7.66
CA ASP A 72 -1.73 20.09 6.66
C ASP A 72 -1.31 19.02 5.64
N PRO A 73 -2.19 18.71 4.66
CA PRO A 73 -1.95 17.65 3.68
C PRO A 73 -0.64 17.82 2.92
N GLU A 74 -0.27 19.06 2.61
CA GLU A 74 0.94 19.36 1.85
C GLU A 74 2.18 18.90 2.61
N ASN A 75 2.34 19.34 3.87
CA ASN A 75 3.56 19.08 4.64
C ASN A 75 3.56 17.74 5.38
N GLU A 76 2.39 17.18 5.70
CA GLU A 76 2.28 15.92 6.46
C GLU A 76 2.21 14.68 5.56
N LEU A 77 1.79 14.84 4.29
CA LEU A 77 1.47 13.69 3.44
C LEU A 77 1.96 13.81 1.99
N LEU A 78 1.73 14.94 1.30
CA LEU A 78 2.08 15.07 -0.13
C LEU A 78 3.59 15.25 -0.34
N ALA A 79 4.17 16.32 0.21
CA ALA A 79 5.58 16.62 0.04
C ALA A 79 6.50 15.51 0.59
N PRO A 80 6.24 14.92 1.78
CA PRO A 80 7.07 13.83 2.28
C PRO A 80 7.04 12.57 1.41
N ALA A 81 5.88 12.23 0.83
CA ALA A 81 5.77 11.07 -0.05
C ALA A 81 6.58 11.25 -1.35
N ILE A 82 6.49 12.44 -1.96
CA ILE A 82 7.24 12.77 -3.19
C ILE A 82 8.74 12.84 -2.89
N GLN A 83 9.13 13.59 -1.87
CA GLN A 83 10.54 13.77 -1.50
C GLN A 83 11.18 12.45 -1.08
N GLY A 84 10.51 11.65 -0.25
CA GLY A 84 11.01 10.34 0.16
C GLY A 84 11.22 9.39 -1.01
N THR A 85 10.28 9.38 -1.96
CA THR A 85 10.40 8.59 -3.21
C THR A 85 11.62 9.03 -4.02
N ASN A 86 11.76 10.34 -4.27
CA ASN A 86 12.88 10.89 -5.03
C ASN A 86 14.23 10.65 -4.34
N ASN A 87 14.30 10.73 -3.02
CA ASN A 87 15.52 10.45 -2.27
C ASN A 87 15.97 9.00 -2.46
N VAL A 88 15.05 8.03 -2.35
CA VAL A 88 15.37 6.60 -2.54
C VAL A 88 15.80 6.32 -3.97
N LEU A 89 15.12 6.90 -4.97
CA LEU A 89 15.48 6.72 -6.37
C LEU A 89 16.83 7.37 -6.72
N THR A 90 17.12 8.53 -6.13
CA THR A 90 18.42 9.20 -6.27
C THR A 90 19.53 8.33 -5.69
N ALA A 91 19.38 7.83 -4.46
CA ALA A 91 20.37 6.94 -3.85
C ALA A 91 20.54 5.65 -4.67
N ALA A 92 19.44 5.04 -5.14
CA ALA A 92 19.51 3.85 -5.96
C ALA A 92 20.30 4.07 -7.25
N MET A 93 20.05 5.18 -7.95
CA MET A 93 20.79 5.56 -9.16
C MET A 93 22.27 5.82 -8.86
N GLU A 94 22.59 6.62 -7.83
CA GLU A 94 23.97 7.00 -7.50
C GLU A 94 24.82 5.79 -7.08
N PHE A 95 24.22 4.79 -6.44
CA PHE A 95 24.90 3.59 -5.96
C PHE A 95 24.75 2.39 -6.92
N GLY A 96 24.29 2.61 -8.15
CA GLY A 96 24.30 1.60 -9.21
C GLY A 96 23.33 0.44 -9.00
N VAL A 97 22.21 0.68 -8.30
CA VAL A 97 21.13 -0.30 -8.14
C VAL A 97 20.56 -0.65 -9.50
N ARG A 98 20.40 -1.94 -9.78
CA ARG A 98 19.93 -2.43 -11.08
C ARG A 98 18.48 -2.10 -11.35
N ARG A 99 17.62 -2.27 -10.34
CA ARG A 99 16.16 -2.07 -10.43
C ARG A 99 15.60 -1.65 -9.08
N VAL A 100 14.67 -0.70 -9.11
CA VAL A 100 13.87 -0.33 -7.95
C VAL A 100 12.43 -0.81 -8.15
N VAL A 101 11.90 -1.56 -7.18
CA VAL A 101 10.47 -1.88 -7.13
C VAL A 101 9.80 -0.94 -6.15
N VAL A 102 8.86 -0.14 -6.63
CA VAL A 102 8.13 0.84 -5.82
C VAL A 102 6.76 0.29 -5.45
N THR A 103 6.42 0.31 -4.16
CA THR A 103 5.06 0.00 -3.70
C THR A 103 4.21 1.25 -3.75
N SER A 104 3.37 1.33 -4.79
CA SER A 104 2.30 2.31 -4.86
C SER A 104 1.04 1.75 -4.19
N SER A 105 -0.15 1.98 -4.75
CA SER A 105 -1.44 1.54 -4.22
C SER A 105 -2.49 1.55 -5.33
N ILE A 106 -3.58 0.80 -5.16
CA ILE A 106 -4.84 1.05 -5.91
C ILE A 106 -5.35 2.48 -5.71
N SER A 107 -4.92 3.19 -4.65
CA SER A 107 -5.21 4.61 -4.43
C SER A 107 -4.55 5.52 -5.47
N ALA A 108 -3.59 5.02 -6.26
CA ALA A 108 -3.09 5.71 -7.46
C ALA A 108 -3.87 5.36 -8.75
N ILE A 109 -4.90 4.50 -8.63
CA ILE A 109 -5.83 4.08 -9.69
C ILE A 109 -7.25 4.63 -9.44
N THR A 110 -7.68 4.75 -8.18
CA THR A 110 -8.98 5.28 -7.75
C THR A 110 -8.83 6.34 -6.65
N PRO A 111 -9.68 7.40 -6.59
CA PRO A 111 -10.85 7.67 -7.43
C PRO A 111 -10.50 8.19 -8.82
N SER A 112 -11.25 7.74 -9.84
CA SER A 112 -11.07 8.19 -11.23
C SER A 112 -12.45 8.34 -11.91
N PRO A 113 -13.19 9.44 -11.63
CA PRO A 113 -14.59 9.59 -12.02
C PRO A 113 -14.82 9.60 -13.54
N TYR A 114 -13.80 9.93 -14.33
CA TYR A 114 -13.89 9.99 -15.79
C TYR A 114 -13.45 8.70 -16.50
N TRP A 115 -13.13 7.64 -15.75
CA TRP A 115 -12.81 6.35 -16.34
C TRP A 115 -14.05 5.75 -17.03
N PRO A 116 -13.94 5.13 -18.22
CA PRO A 116 -15.08 4.54 -18.90
C PRO A 116 -15.79 3.51 -18.02
N ALA A 117 -17.10 3.67 -17.84
CA ALA A 117 -17.91 2.84 -16.94
C ALA A 117 -18.05 1.37 -17.44
N ASP A 118 -17.78 1.12 -18.71
CA ASP A 118 -17.80 -0.19 -19.37
C ASP A 118 -16.43 -0.87 -19.41
N LYS A 119 -15.39 -0.25 -18.83
CA LYS A 119 -14.02 -0.79 -18.78
C LYS A 119 -13.60 -1.12 -17.36
N VAL A 120 -13.17 -2.36 -17.13
CA VAL A 120 -12.58 -2.78 -15.85
C VAL A 120 -11.33 -1.94 -15.58
N LYS A 121 -11.17 -1.47 -14.33
CA LYS A 121 -9.98 -0.73 -13.92
C LYS A 121 -8.74 -1.63 -13.99
N ASN A 122 -7.70 -1.11 -14.62
CA ASN A 122 -6.42 -1.78 -14.82
C ASN A 122 -5.28 -0.76 -14.65
N GLU A 123 -4.06 -1.15 -15.03
CA GLU A 123 -2.84 -0.34 -14.92
C GLU A 123 -2.80 0.91 -15.80
N ASP A 124 -3.71 1.05 -16.78
CA ASP A 124 -3.83 2.26 -17.59
C ASP A 124 -4.62 3.36 -16.84
N CYS A 125 -5.36 2.98 -15.81
CA CYS A 125 -6.23 3.87 -15.05
C CYS A 125 -5.44 4.62 -13.98
N TRP A 126 -5.65 5.93 -13.91
CA TRP A 126 -5.03 6.80 -12.92
C TRP A 126 -6.09 7.48 -12.06
N THR A 127 -5.79 7.62 -10.78
CA THR A 127 -6.53 8.53 -9.90
C THR A 127 -6.52 9.94 -10.46
N ASP A 128 -7.68 10.59 -10.36
CA ASP A 128 -7.86 11.96 -10.79
C ASP A 128 -7.36 12.94 -9.70
N VAL A 129 -6.27 13.64 -10.03
CA VAL A 129 -5.58 14.56 -9.12
C VAL A 129 -6.46 15.74 -8.72
N ASP A 130 -7.20 16.32 -9.67
CA ASP A 130 -7.99 17.51 -9.44
C ASP A 130 -9.25 17.17 -8.63
N TYR A 131 -9.89 16.04 -8.94
CA TYR A 131 -10.97 15.49 -8.14
C TYR A 131 -10.53 15.25 -6.69
N CYS A 132 -9.35 14.64 -6.47
CA CYS A 132 -8.86 14.40 -5.11
C CYS A 132 -8.61 15.72 -4.36
N LYS A 133 -8.00 16.72 -5.01
CA LYS A 133 -7.77 18.04 -4.40
C LYS A 133 -9.08 18.75 -4.04
N GLN A 134 -10.06 18.73 -4.95
CA GLN A 134 -11.35 19.39 -4.76
C GLN A 134 -12.18 18.74 -3.63
N ASN A 135 -12.04 17.44 -3.42
CA ASN A 135 -12.81 16.68 -2.43
C ASN A 135 -12.01 16.36 -1.15
N GLY A 136 -10.80 16.88 -1.00
CA GLY A 136 -9.96 16.63 0.20
C GLY A 136 -9.51 15.17 0.36
N ILE A 137 -9.35 14.43 -0.74
CA ILE A 137 -9.00 13.00 -0.74
C ILE A 137 -7.47 12.86 -0.82
N TRP A 138 -6.81 13.13 0.32
CA TRP A 138 -5.37 13.38 0.35
C TRP A 138 -4.48 12.15 0.21
N TYR A 139 -4.88 10.98 0.73
CA TYR A 139 -4.07 9.77 0.63
C TYR A 139 -3.97 9.22 -0.81
N PRO A 140 -5.08 9.06 -1.56
CA PRO A 140 -5.01 8.81 -3.00
C PRO A 140 -4.15 9.82 -3.74
N LEU A 141 -4.34 11.12 -3.49
CA LEU A 141 -3.51 12.16 -4.11
C LEU A 141 -2.02 11.96 -3.83
N SER A 142 -1.63 11.70 -2.58
CA SER A 142 -0.25 11.45 -2.17
C SER A 142 0.37 10.29 -2.93
N LYS A 143 -0.32 9.14 -2.96
CA LYS A 143 0.14 7.95 -3.69
C LYS A 143 0.27 8.21 -5.19
N THR A 144 -0.68 8.93 -5.78
CA THR A 144 -0.63 9.30 -7.20
C THR A 144 0.55 10.20 -7.52
N LEU A 145 0.80 11.23 -6.72
CA LEU A 145 1.89 12.18 -6.97
C LEU A 145 3.27 11.53 -6.75
N ALA A 146 3.42 10.71 -5.70
CA ALA A 146 4.65 9.95 -5.48
C ALA A 146 4.95 8.97 -6.62
N GLU A 147 3.93 8.25 -7.12
CA GLU A 147 4.12 7.34 -8.25
C GLU A 147 4.46 8.09 -9.55
N LYS A 148 3.81 9.23 -9.82
CA LYS A 148 4.15 10.09 -10.96
C LYS A 148 5.58 10.60 -10.88
N ALA A 149 6.03 11.06 -9.71
CA ALA A 149 7.40 11.48 -9.49
C ALA A 149 8.40 10.34 -9.74
N ALA A 150 8.08 9.11 -9.32
CA ALA A 150 8.92 7.94 -9.62
C ALA A 150 9.05 7.69 -11.13
N TRP A 151 7.95 7.79 -11.88
CA TRP A 151 7.96 7.63 -13.33
C TRP A 151 8.72 8.76 -14.06
N GLU A 152 8.56 10.00 -13.61
CA GLU A 152 9.31 11.15 -14.13
C GLU A 152 10.80 10.96 -13.89
N PHE A 153 11.20 10.60 -12.67
CA PHE A 153 12.58 10.31 -12.33
C PHE A 153 13.16 9.17 -13.19
N ALA A 154 12.45 8.05 -13.31
CA ALA A 154 12.87 6.90 -14.11
C ALA A 154 13.11 7.28 -15.58
N LYS A 155 12.19 8.07 -16.15
CA LYS A 155 12.29 8.57 -17.53
C LYS A 155 13.48 9.51 -17.72
N GLU A 156 13.74 10.40 -16.77
CA GLU A 156 14.81 11.39 -16.86
C GLU A 156 16.20 10.80 -16.62
N LYS A 157 16.30 9.85 -15.69
CA LYS A 157 17.58 9.29 -15.23
C LYS A 157 17.92 7.94 -15.84
N GLY A 158 16.97 7.29 -16.52
CA GLY A 158 17.15 5.96 -17.09
C GLY A 158 17.27 4.85 -16.06
N LEU A 159 16.76 5.07 -14.83
CA LEU A 159 16.70 4.04 -13.78
C LEU A 159 15.55 3.07 -14.08
N ASP A 160 15.82 1.77 -14.01
CA ASP A 160 14.79 0.73 -14.15
C ASP A 160 13.89 0.71 -12.90
N VAL A 161 12.66 1.20 -13.07
CA VAL A 161 11.65 1.26 -12.03
C VAL A 161 10.44 0.43 -12.44
N VAL A 162 9.99 -0.43 -11.53
CA VAL A 162 8.76 -1.21 -11.67
C VAL A 162 7.84 -0.91 -10.50
N VAL A 163 6.56 -0.71 -10.76
CA VAL A 163 5.58 -0.36 -9.72
C VAL A 163 4.63 -1.51 -9.46
N VAL A 164 4.36 -1.80 -8.19
CA VAL A 164 3.28 -2.69 -7.74
C VAL A 164 2.21 -1.83 -7.07
N ASN A 165 0.95 -2.01 -7.49
CA ASN A 165 -0.23 -1.30 -6.98
C ASN A 165 -1.11 -2.28 -6.18
N PRO A 166 -0.74 -2.59 -4.92
CA PRO A 166 -1.55 -3.47 -4.08
C PRO A 166 -2.89 -2.84 -3.72
N GLY A 167 -3.89 -3.70 -3.56
CA GLY A 167 -5.20 -3.32 -3.06
C GLY A 167 -5.31 -3.27 -1.54
N THR A 168 -6.42 -3.76 -1.02
CA THR A 168 -6.70 -3.85 0.42
C THR A 168 -5.95 -5.04 1.01
N VAL A 169 -4.77 -4.76 1.59
CA VAL A 169 -3.81 -5.79 2.02
C VAL A 169 -4.23 -6.40 3.36
N MET A 170 -4.61 -7.67 3.31
CA MET A 170 -5.13 -8.44 4.43
C MET A 170 -4.34 -9.75 4.61
N GLY A 171 -4.54 -10.43 5.73
CA GLY A 171 -3.87 -11.69 6.09
C GLY A 171 -3.19 -11.62 7.46
N PRO A 172 -2.28 -12.58 7.75
CA PRO A 172 -1.55 -12.62 9.01
C PRO A 172 -0.70 -11.36 9.24
N VAL A 173 -0.89 -10.72 10.39
CA VAL A 173 -0.18 -9.50 10.77
C VAL A 173 1.09 -9.87 11.54
N LEU A 174 2.27 -9.55 11.00
CA LEU A 174 3.53 -9.75 11.72
C LEU A 174 3.76 -8.70 12.81
N PRO A 175 3.63 -7.38 12.53
CA PRO A 175 3.84 -6.35 13.55
C PRO A 175 2.82 -6.44 14.70
N PRO A 176 3.10 -5.79 15.85
CA PRO A 176 2.12 -5.69 16.94
C PRO A 176 0.93 -4.78 16.60
N THR A 177 1.08 -3.88 15.63
CA THR A 177 0.07 -2.93 15.20
C THR A 177 -0.65 -3.39 13.92
N LEU A 178 -1.92 -3.03 13.78
CA LEU A 178 -2.70 -3.28 12.58
C LEU A 178 -2.40 -2.21 11.52
N ASN A 179 -2.41 -2.62 10.26
CA ASN A 179 -2.45 -1.68 9.13
C ASN A 179 -3.90 -1.18 8.92
N ALA A 180 -4.06 -0.14 8.07
CA ALA A 180 -5.37 0.44 7.78
C ALA A 180 -6.39 -0.58 7.22
N SER A 181 -5.94 -1.53 6.40
CA SER A 181 -6.80 -2.55 5.80
C SER A 181 -7.34 -3.55 6.82
N MET A 182 -6.52 -3.97 7.79
CA MET A 182 -6.94 -4.84 8.89
C MET A 182 -7.83 -4.10 9.90
N LEU A 183 -7.59 -2.79 10.11
CA LEU A 183 -8.49 -1.93 10.90
C LEU A 183 -9.87 -1.81 10.24
N MET A 184 -9.95 -1.65 8.91
CA MET A 184 -11.21 -1.65 8.18
C MET A 184 -12.00 -2.96 8.40
N LEU A 185 -11.33 -4.12 8.33
CA LEU A 185 -11.96 -5.41 8.61
C LEU A 185 -12.38 -5.52 10.09
N LEU A 186 -11.55 -5.08 11.03
CA LEU A 186 -11.86 -5.07 12.45
C LEU A 186 -13.12 -4.23 12.75
N HIS A 187 -13.19 -3.01 12.20
CA HIS A 187 -14.34 -2.14 12.37
C HIS A 187 -15.62 -2.78 11.79
N LEU A 188 -15.52 -3.42 10.63
CA LEU A 188 -16.64 -4.16 10.05
C LEU A 188 -17.13 -5.29 10.97
N LEU A 189 -16.21 -6.08 11.54
CA LEU A 189 -16.52 -7.14 12.52
C LEU A 189 -17.14 -6.59 13.81
N GLN A 190 -16.83 -5.35 14.18
CA GLN A 190 -17.39 -4.64 15.33
C GLN A 190 -18.73 -3.95 15.04
N GLY A 191 -19.27 -4.09 13.83
CA GLY A 191 -20.57 -3.52 13.45
C GLY A 191 -20.52 -2.11 12.90
N CYS A 192 -19.36 -1.64 12.43
CA CYS A 192 -19.21 -0.31 11.83
C CYS A 192 -20.08 -0.16 10.57
N THR A 193 -20.91 0.88 10.55
CA THR A 193 -21.81 1.20 9.43
C THR A 193 -21.23 2.24 8.48
N GLU A 194 -19.94 2.56 8.58
CA GLU A 194 -19.29 3.47 7.66
C GLU A 194 -19.40 2.94 6.23
N THR A 195 -19.92 3.77 5.34
CA THR A 195 -20.01 3.47 3.91
C THR A 195 -18.84 4.11 3.20
N TYR A 196 -18.13 3.33 2.39
CA TYR A 196 -17.03 3.83 1.58
C TYR A 196 -17.57 4.31 0.22
N GLU A 197 -17.51 5.59 -0.08
CA GLU A 197 -17.84 6.09 -1.43
C GLU A 197 -16.62 5.96 -2.36
N ASN A 198 -16.86 5.61 -3.64
CA ASN A 198 -15.82 5.52 -4.68
C ASN A 198 -14.60 4.64 -4.30
N PHE A 199 -14.85 3.62 -3.47
CA PHE A 199 -13.81 2.75 -2.94
C PHE A 199 -13.62 1.50 -3.79
N PHE A 200 -12.38 1.25 -4.20
CA PHE A 200 -12.03 0.02 -4.89
C PHE A 200 -11.73 -1.05 -3.83
N MET A 201 -12.66 -1.98 -3.59
CA MET A 201 -12.38 -3.16 -2.76
C MET A 201 -11.60 -4.20 -3.59
N GLY A 202 -10.27 -4.07 -3.55
CA GLY A 202 -9.33 -4.94 -4.21
C GLY A 202 -8.64 -5.86 -3.20
N SER A 203 -9.35 -6.85 -2.67
CA SER A 203 -8.80 -7.75 -1.65
C SER A 203 -7.51 -8.41 -2.13
N ILE A 204 -6.46 -8.39 -1.30
CA ILE A 204 -5.20 -9.04 -1.62
C ILE A 204 -4.53 -9.59 -0.36
N HIS A 205 -3.95 -10.79 -0.47
CA HIS A 205 -3.19 -11.38 0.62
C HIS A 205 -1.81 -10.75 0.74
N VAL A 206 -1.34 -10.49 1.97
CA VAL A 206 0.00 -9.92 2.22
C VAL A 206 1.14 -10.76 1.61
N LYS A 207 1.00 -12.10 1.60
CA LYS A 207 1.97 -13.00 0.95
C LYS A 207 2.00 -12.79 -0.58
N ASP A 208 0.85 -12.60 -1.21
CA ASP A 208 0.77 -12.39 -2.66
C ASP A 208 1.37 -11.04 -3.04
N VAL A 209 1.20 -10.02 -2.19
CA VAL A 209 1.89 -8.73 -2.36
C VAL A 209 3.40 -8.92 -2.29
N ALA A 210 3.91 -9.64 -1.28
CA ALA A 210 5.35 -9.91 -1.16
C ALA A 210 5.89 -10.69 -2.37
N LEU A 211 5.18 -11.73 -2.81
CA LEU A 211 5.54 -12.51 -4.00
C LEU A 211 5.50 -11.66 -5.27
N ALA A 212 4.50 -10.79 -5.43
CA ALA A 212 4.41 -9.88 -6.57
C ALA A 212 5.66 -8.99 -6.67
N HIS A 213 6.12 -8.43 -5.55
CA HIS A 213 7.34 -7.61 -5.52
C HIS A 213 8.57 -8.43 -5.95
N ILE A 214 8.73 -9.65 -5.41
CA ILE A 214 9.83 -10.55 -5.76
C ILE A 214 9.78 -10.88 -7.26
N LEU A 215 8.62 -11.28 -7.78
CA LEU A 215 8.44 -11.67 -9.18
C LEU A 215 8.79 -10.53 -10.14
N VAL A 216 8.32 -9.31 -9.89
CA VAL A 216 8.62 -8.17 -10.78
C VAL A 216 10.07 -7.69 -10.67
N TYR A 217 10.74 -7.97 -9.54
CA TYR A 217 12.17 -7.72 -9.41
C TYR A 217 12.99 -8.75 -10.19
N GLU A 218 12.73 -10.04 -9.98
CA GLU A 218 13.51 -11.14 -10.57
C GLU A 218 13.26 -11.29 -12.07
N ASN A 219 12.05 -11.02 -12.54
CA ASN A 219 11.70 -11.10 -13.95
C ASN A 219 12.08 -9.81 -14.68
N THR A 220 13.18 -9.85 -15.43
CA THR A 220 13.72 -8.66 -16.10
C THR A 220 12.83 -8.09 -17.20
N SER A 221 11.86 -8.86 -17.72
CA SER A 221 10.86 -8.36 -18.68
C SER A 221 9.67 -7.65 -18.03
N ALA A 222 9.50 -7.78 -16.71
CA ALA A 222 8.48 -7.03 -15.98
C ALA A 222 8.80 -5.53 -16.06
N THR A 223 7.82 -4.73 -16.50
CA THR A 223 7.95 -3.29 -16.71
C THR A 223 6.64 -2.59 -16.39
N GLY A 224 6.69 -1.29 -16.11
CA GLY A 224 5.48 -0.50 -15.87
C GLY A 224 4.83 -0.77 -14.51
N ARG A 225 3.53 -0.51 -14.44
CA ARG A 225 2.68 -0.73 -13.27
C ARG A 225 2.16 -2.16 -13.24
N HIS A 226 1.86 -2.69 -12.06
CA HIS A 226 1.26 -4.02 -11.87
C HIS A 226 0.15 -3.92 -10.83
N LEU A 227 -1.10 -4.03 -11.25
CA LEU A 227 -2.23 -4.14 -10.34
C LEU A 227 -2.07 -5.44 -9.53
N CYS A 228 -2.21 -5.34 -8.21
CA CYS A 228 -2.00 -6.48 -7.30
C CYS A 228 -3.21 -6.64 -6.39
N VAL A 229 -4.24 -7.27 -6.95
CA VAL A 229 -5.52 -7.63 -6.33
C VAL A 229 -5.94 -9.03 -6.77
N GLU A 230 -6.53 -9.83 -5.88
CA GLU A 230 -7.09 -11.13 -6.28
C GLU A 230 -8.35 -10.92 -7.14
N ALA A 231 -9.22 -10.02 -6.71
CA ALA A 231 -10.41 -9.60 -7.44
C ALA A 231 -10.74 -8.12 -7.21
N ILE A 232 -11.53 -7.56 -8.12
CA ILE A 232 -12.19 -6.27 -7.94
C ILE A 232 -13.63 -6.55 -7.51
N SER A 233 -13.97 -6.12 -6.31
CA SER A 233 -15.31 -6.25 -5.74
C SER A 233 -15.85 -4.89 -5.31
N HIS A 234 -17.14 -4.84 -5.04
CA HIS A 234 -17.71 -3.73 -4.27
C HIS A 234 -17.48 -3.96 -2.77
N TYR A 235 -17.50 -2.89 -1.99
CA TYR A 235 -17.40 -3.00 -0.53
C TYR A 235 -18.56 -3.84 0.04
N GLY A 236 -19.76 -3.70 -0.56
CA GLY A 236 -20.94 -4.51 -0.21
C GLY A 236 -20.76 -6.01 -0.41
N ASP A 237 -20.08 -6.43 -1.49
CA ASP A 237 -19.83 -7.86 -1.74
C ASP A 237 -18.88 -8.44 -0.70
N PHE A 238 -17.83 -7.69 -0.36
CA PHE A 238 -16.88 -8.06 0.69
C PHE A 238 -17.58 -8.16 2.05
N ALA A 239 -18.37 -7.16 2.42
CA ALA A 239 -19.11 -7.19 3.69
C ALA A 239 -20.10 -8.35 3.77
N ALA A 240 -20.79 -8.66 2.67
CA ALA A 240 -21.67 -9.83 2.59
C ALA A 240 -20.91 -11.14 2.78
N MET A 241 -19.72 -11.30 2.17
CA MET A 241 -18.89 -12.48 2.36
C MET A 241 -18.38 -12.60 3.81
N VAL A 242 -17.95 -11.50 4.43
CA VAL A 242 -17.55 -11.52 5.85
C VAL A 242 -18.71 -11.95 6.74
N ALA A 243 -19.94 -11.47 6.49
CA ALA A 243 -21.14 -11.86 7.23
C ALA A 243 -21.52 -13.34 7.03
N GLU A 244 -21.31 -13.89 5.83
CA GLU A 244 -21.53 -15.32 5.55
C GLU A 244 -20.52 -16.21 6.29
N LEU A 245 -19.24 -15.81 6.28
CA LEU A 245 -18.17 -16.59 6.90
C LEU A 245 -18.18 -16.53 8.42
N TYR A 246 -18.64 -15.41 8.99
CA TYR A 246 -18.66 -15.18 10.44
C TYR A 246 -19.99 -14.63 10.94
N PRO A 247 -21.06 -15.45 10.92
CA PRO A 247 -22.39 -15.04 11.36
C PRO A 247 -22.48 -14.72 12.86
N GLU A 248 -21.46 -15.05 13.65
CA GLU A 248 -21.36 -14.68 15.07
C GLU A 248 -21.11 -13.19 15.30
N TYR A 249 -20.58 -12.46 14.32
CA TYR A 249 -20.34 -11.02 14.42
C TYR A 249 -21.52 -10.22 13.86
N ASN A 250 -21.77 -9.05 14.45
CA ASN A 250 -22.84 -8.16 14.02
C ASN A 250 -22.44 -7.33 12.78
N ILE A 251 -22.24 -7.99 11.65
CA ILE A 251 -21.88 -7.31 10.39
C ILE A 251 -23.11 -6.56 9.85
N PRO A 252 -23.02 -5.23 9.61
CA PRO A 252 -24.16 -4.47 9.16
C PRO A 252 -24.50 -4.78 7.70
N ARG A 253 -25.80 -4.81 7.39
CA ARG A 253 -26.26 -4.83 6.00
C ARG A 253 -26.07 -3.45 5.40
N LEU A 254 -25.43 -3.40 4.23
CA LEU A 254 -25.21 -2.16 3.49
C LEU A 254 -26.32 -2.02 2.44
N PRO A 255 -27.32 -1.14 2.65
CA PRO A 255 -28.54 -1.10 1.83
C PRO A 255 -28.34 -0.41 0.48
N LYS A 256 -27.23 0.30 0.29
CA LYS A 256 -26.93 1.10 -0.90
C LYS A 256 -25.56 0.74 -1.43
N ASP A 257 -25.49 0.48 -2.74
CA ASP A 257 -24.22 0.44 -3.47
C ASP A 257 -23.68 1.87 -3.61
N THR A 258 -22.49 2.11 -3.05
CA THR A 258 -21.79 3.39 -3.05
C THR A 258 -20.61 3.42 -4.04
N GLN A 259 -20.50 2.42 -4.91
CA GLN A 259 -19.48 2.34 -5.96
C GLN A 259 -20.09 2.18 -7.37
N PRO A 260 -21.08 3.02 -7.77
CA PRO A 260 -21.66 2.94 -9.10
C PRO A 260 -20.58 3.15 -10.17
N GLY A 261 -20.58 2.30 -11.20
CA GLY A 261 -19.61 2.35 -12.29
C GLY A 261 -18.26 1.65 -12.02
N LEU A 262 -18.01 1.14 -10.81
CA LEU A 262 -16.90 0.22 -10.57
C LEU A 262 -17.30 -1.17 -11.08
N LEU A 263 -16.68 -1.63 -12.17
CA LEU A 263 -16.91 -2.99 -12.65
C LEU A 263 -16.20 -4.02 -11.76
N ARG A 264 -16.95 -5.04 -11.35
CA ARG A 264 -16.41 -6.24 -10.70
C ARG A 264 -15.56 -7.00 -11.70
N SER A 265 -14.49 -7.61 -11.22
CA SER A 265 -13.63 -8.42 -12.07
C SER A 265 -12.97 -9.52 -11.25
N LYS A 266 -13.07 -10.76 -11.76
CA LYS A 266 -12.21 -11.85 -11.34
C LYS A 266 -10.97 -11.78 -12.22
N ASN A 267 -9.77 -11.91 -11.65
CA ASN A 267 -8.52 -11.91 -12.39
C ASN A 267 -8.10 -10.55 -13.00
N ALA A 268 -8.29 -9.45 -12.26
CA ALA A 268 -7.89 -8.13 -12.76
C ALA A 268 -6.37 -7.93 -12.84
N SER A 269 -5.59 -8.67 -12.05
CA SER A 269 -4.12 -8.57 -12.00
C SER A 269 -3.43 -9.40 -13.09
N THR A 270 -3.88 -9.26 -14.34
CA THR A 270 -3.46 -10.13 -15.46
C THR A 270 -1.95 -10.17 -15.62
N LYS A 271 -1.27 -9.02 -15.53
CA LYS A 271 0.19 -8.95 -15.65
C LYS A 271 0.93 -9.80 -14.62
N LEU A 272 0.46 -9.86 -13.38
CA LEU A 272 1.08 -10.70 -12.34
C LEU A 272 0.75 -12.19 -12.56
N MET A 273 -0.46 -12.49 -13.03
CA MET A 273 -0.86 -13.85 -13.41
C MET A 273 -0.02 -14.38 -14.57
N ASP A 274 0.28 -13.54 -15.56
CA ASP A 274 1.16 -13.87 -16.69
C ASP A 274 2.60 -14.13 -16.25
N LEU A 275 3.03 -13.54 -15.12
CA LEU A 275 4.30 -13.84 -14.45
C LEU A 275 4.25 -15.11 -13.59
N GLY A 276 3.11 -15.80 -13.54
CA GLY A 276 2.91 -17.05 -12.80
C GLY A 276 2.39 -16.89 -11.38
N LEU A 277 2.03 -15.68 -10.94
CA LEU A 277 1.46 -15.47 -9.60
C LEU A 277 0.07 -16.09 -9.50
N GLN A 278 -0.09 -16.99 -8.53
CA GLN A 278 -1.39 -17.53 -8.15
C GLN A 278 -1.86 -16.83 -6.87
N PHE A 279 -3.05 -16.24 -6.92
CA PHE A 279 -3.59 -15.47 -5.81
C PHE A 279 -4.34 -16.37 -4.82
N ILE A 280 -4.17 -16.07 -3.54
CA ILE A 280 -4.95 -16.67 -2.46
C ILE A 280 -6.39 -16.15 -2.55
N PRO A 281 -7.42 -17.02 -2.61
CA PRO A 281 -8.81 -16.58 -2.78
C PRO A 281 -9.31 -15.68 -1.65
N MET A 282 -10.22 -14.75 -1.96
CA MET A 282 -10.79 -13.80 -0.99
C MET A 282 -11.34 -14.46 0.29
N GLU A 283 -11.99 -15.62 0.17
CA GLU A 283 -12.47 -16.40 1.34
C GLU A 283 -11.31 -16.74 2.30
N GLN A 284 -10.19 -17.23 1.77
CA GLN A 284 -9.02 -17.58 2.57
C GLN A 284 -8.32 -16.33 3.11
N ILE A 285 -8.26 -15.24 2.33
CA ILE A 285 -7.76 -13.94 2.81
C ILE A 285 -8.53 -13.49 4.05
N ILE A 286 -9.87 -13.50 3.98
CA ILE A 286 -10.75 -13.13 5.09
C ILE A 286 -10.52 -14.07 6.28
N LYS A 287 -10.46 -15.39 6.04
CA LYS A 287 -10.24 -16.37 7.11
C LYS A 287 -8.93 -16.17 7.87
N GLU A 288 -7.81 -16.08 7.16
CA GLU A 288 -6.49 -15.87 7.77
C GLU A 288 -6.41 -14.51 8.48
N SER A 289 -7.11 -13.49 7.98
CA SER A 289 -7.17 -12.17 8.61
C SER A 289 -7.92 -12.19 9.94
N VAL A 290 -9.11 -12.80 9.98
CA VAL A 290 -9.91 -12.90 11.21
C VAL A 290 -9.19 -13.76 12.25
N GLU A 291 -8.55 -14.86 11.84
CA GLU A 291 -7.73 -15.66 12.76
C GLU A 291 -6.53 -14.85 13.30
N SER A 292 -5.91 -14.02 12.46
CA SER A 292 -4.86 -13.11 12.91
C SER A 292 -5.38 -12.05 13.90
N LEU A 293 -6.62 -11.58 13.76
CA LEU A 293 -7.23 -10.64 14.71
C LEU A 293 -7.56 -11.33 16.04
N LYS A 294 -8.11 -12.56 16.00
CA LYS A 294 -8.41 -13.39 17.17
C LYS A 294 -7.14 -13.73 17.96
N SER A 295 -6.12 -14.26 17.29
CA SER A 295 -4.86 -14.66 17.94
C SER A 295 -4.09 -13.49 18.58
N LYS A 296 -4.32 -12.26 18.11
CA LYS A 296 -3.76 -11.03 18.70
C LYS A 296 -4.70 -10.34 19.72
N GLY A 297 -5.88 -10.90 19.97
CA GLY A 297 -6.82 -10.40 20.98
C GLY A 297 -7.56 -9.12 20.58
N PHE A 298 -7.66 -8.80 19.29
CA PHE A 298 -8.47 -7.66 18.81
C PHE A 298 -9.98 -7.97 18.81
N ILE A 299 -10.33 -9.25 18.67
CA ILE A 299 -11.70 -9.78 18.71
C ILE A 299 -11.69 -11.15 19.42
N SER A 300 -12.84 -11.56 19.93
CA SER A 300 -13.10 -12.90 20.50
C SER A 300 -13.72 -13.83 19.47
#